data_AF-A0A2G1MBL2-F1
#
_entry.id   AF-A0A2G1MBL2-F1
#
_cell.length_a   1.000
_cell.length_b   1.000
_cell.length_c   1.000
_cell.angle_alpha   90.00
_cell.angle_beta   90.00
_cell.angle_gamma   90.00
#
_symmetry.space_group_name_H-M   'P 1'
#
loop_
_entity.id
_entity.type
_entity.pdbx_description
1 polymer ?
#
loop_
_entity_poly.entity_id
_entity_poly.type
_entity_poly.pdbx_seq_one_letter_code
_entity_poly.pdbx_strand_id
1 'polypeptide(L)'
;MRLNRRTILLTGLGTLAAPGLLRAQTAPIKLRDLYNKDQSMTDLALSLEGKRASFEGFMAPPLKAEAKFFVLTKRPMATCPFCESSADWPDDILAVYTKRIVDVIPFNVGIETRGVLQLGDYKDPETGFFSRVRLMDATYG
;
A
#
# COMPACT_ATOMS: atom_id res chain seq x y z
N MET A 1 -73.24 19.42 13.39
CA MET A 1 -72.92 18.28 14.27
C MET A 1 -71.61 17.65 13.81
N ARG A 2 -70.84 17.10 14.74
CA ARG A 2 -69.39 16.77 14.69
C ARG A 2 -68.97 15.63 13.75
N LEU A 3 -67.68 15.71 13.35
CA LEU A 3 -66.67 14.67 13.02
C LEU A 3 -66.93 13.66 11.87
N ASN A 4 -66.14 13.68 10.78
CA ASN A 4 -64.78 13.11 10.58
C ASN A 4 -64.74 11.57 10.48
N ARG A 5 -64.19 11.03 9.38
CA ARG A 5 -63.10 10.02 9.38
C ARG A 5 -62.62 9.64 7.97
N ARG A 6 -61.40 10.11 7.68
CA ARG A 6 -60.28 9.51 6.91
C ARG A 6 -60.51 8.11 6.33
N THR A 7 -60.22 7.92 5.03
CA THR A 7 -59.33 6.82 4.56
C THR A 7 -58.82 7.14 3.13
N ILE A 8 -57.52 7.44 2.99
CA ILE A 8 -56.82 7.46 1.70
C ILE A 8 -55.80 6.33 1.78
N LEU A 9 -55.93 5.32 0.92
CA LEU A 9 -54.97 4.22 0.77
C LEU A 9 -54.00 4.52 -0.39
N LEU A 10 -52.70 4.45 -0.06
CA LEU A 10 -51.56 4.47 -0.97
C LEU A 10 -51.30 3.08 -1.58
N THR A 11 -50.77 3.05 -2.81
CA THR A 11 -49.83 2.03 -3.34
C THR A 11 -49.16 2.62 -4.59
N GLY A 12 -47.86 2.67 -4.83
CA GLY A 12 -46.65 2.23 -4.13
C GLY A 12 -45.50 2.38 -5.15
N LEU A 13 -44.58 3.33 -4.96
CA LEU A 13 -43.40 3.50 -5.80
C LEU A 13 -42.25 2.71 -5.16
N GLY A 14 -41.87 1.58 -5.76
CA GLY A 14 -40.74 0.78 -5.32
C GLY A 14 -39.41 1.47 -5.65
N THR A 15 -38.75 2.02 -4.64
CA THR A 15 -37.36 2.47 -4.73
C THR A 15 -36.43 1.29 -4.53
N LEU A 16 -35.80 0.82 -5.61
CA LEU A 16 -34.65 -0.08 -5.59
C LEU A 16 -33.43 0.67 -5.02
N ALA A 17 -33.18 0.55 -3.72
CA ALA A 17 -31.92 0.97 -3.11
C ALA A 17 -30.89 -0.15 -3.34
N ALA A 18 -29.96 0.05 -4.28
CA ALA A 18 -28.79 -0.80 -4.41
C ALA A 18 -27.85 -0.55 -3.21
N PRO A 19 -27.45 -1.58 -2.43
CA PRO A 19 -26.50 -1.40 -1.35
C PRO A 19 -25.13 -1.13 -1.98
N GLY A 20 -24.65 0.11 -1.84
CA GLY A 20 -23.26 0.45 -2.12
C GLY A 20 -22.36 -0.41 -1.25
N LEU A 21 -21.54 -1.26 -1.87
CA LEU A 21 -20.48 -2.02 -1.21
C LEU A 21 -19.53 -1.03 -0.53
N LEU A 22 -19.74 -0.79 0.77
CA LEU A 22 -18.76 -0.15 1.64
C LEU A 22 -17.52 -1.03 1.67
N ARG A 23 -16.52 -0.67 0.86
CA ARG A 23 -15.21 -1.32 0.87
C ARG A 23 -14.55 -0.92 2.18
N ALA A 24 -14.44 -1.87 3.12
CA ALA A 24 -13.70 -1.67 4.36
C ALA A 24 -12.30 -1.16 4.02
N GLN A 25 -11.96 0.04 4.52
CA GLN A 25 -10.63 0.58 4.41
C GLN A 25 -9.77 -0.15 5.45
N THR A 26 -9.05 -1.18 5.02
CA THR A 26 -8.03 -1.83 5.84
C THR A 26 -6.97 -0.78 6.16
N ALA A 27 -6.70 -0.56 7.45
CA ALA A 27 -5.64 0.33 7.89
C ALA A 27 -4.29 -0.09 7.27
N PRO A 28 -3.38 0.86 6.97
CA PRO A 28 -2.08 0.54 6.42
C PRO A 28 -1.26 -0.32 7.39
N ILE A 29 -0.50 -1.26 6.81
CA ILE A 29 0.36 -2.19 7.53
C ILE A 29 1.71 -1.54 7.78
N LYS A 30 2.32 -1.81 8.94
CA LYS A 30 3.68 -1.35 9.23
C LYS A 30 4.69 -2.29 8.61
N LEU A 31 5.77 -1.75 8.05
CA LEU A 31 6.82 -2.54 7.39
C LEU A 31 7.40 -3.63 8.31
N ARG A 32 7.60 -3.30 9.59
CA ARG A 32 8.10 -4.26 10.59
C ARG A 32 7.20 -5.49 10.77
N ASP A 33 5.92 -5.40 10.44
CA ASP A 33 4.95 -6.49 10.65
C ASP A 33 5.08 -7.58 9.55
N LEU A 34 5.94 -7.34 8.54
CA LEU A 34 6.28 -8.32 7.51
C LEU A 34 7.35 -9.33 7.94
N TYR A 35 8.10 -9.03 8.99
CA TYR A 35 9.24 -9.82 9.40
C TYR A 35 9.11 -10.35 10.83
N ASN A 36 9.49 -11.62 11.01
CA ASN A 36 9.78 -12.19 12.32
C ASN A 36 11.15 -11.69 12.81
N LYS A 37 11.46 -11.94 14.10
CA LYS A 37 12.74 -11.53 14.71
C LYS A 37 13.97 -12.17 14.06
N ASP A 38 13.81 -13.29 13.37
CA ASP A 38 14.86 -14.02 12.64
C ASP A 38 14.95 -13.65 11.16
N GLN A 39 14.29 -12.56 10.74
CA GLN A 39 14.18 -12.09 9.34
C GLN A 39 13.42 -13.02 8.38
N SER A 40 12.73 -14.05 8.89
CA SER A 40 11.76 -14.81 8.09
C SER A 40 10.47 -14.00 7.88
N MET A 41 9.73 -14.31 6.82
CA MET A 41 8.45 -13.66 6.54
C MET A 41 7.39 -14.09 7.54
N THR A 42 6.59 -13.14 8.03
CA THR A 42 5.45 -13.45 8.91
C THR A 42 4.32 -14.15 8.14
N ASP A 43 3.44 -14.85 8.87
CA ASP A 43 2.21 -15.42 8.28
C ASP A 43 1.35 -14.34 7.61
N LEU A 44 1.36 -13.12 8.16
CA LEU A 44 0.72 -11.96 7.56
C LEU A 44 1.30 -11.68 6.17
N ALA A 45 2.63 -11.53 6.06
CA ALA A 45 3.30 -11.28 4.79
C ALA A 45 2.98 -12.36 3.76
N LEU A 46 3.10 -13.64 4.15
CA LEU A 46 2.79 -14.78 3.29
C LEU A 46 1.33 -14.77 2.82
N SER A 47 0.39 -14.40 3.71
CA SER A 47 -1.03 -14.31 3.36
C SER A 47 -1.36 -13.19 2.38
N LEU A 48 -0.48 -12.19 2.24
CA LEU A 48 -0.64 -11.03 1.38
C LEU A 48 0.06 -11.19 0.02
N GLU A 49 0.82 -12.26 -0.20
CA GLU A 49 1.50 -12.52 -1.48
C GLU A 49 0.51 -12.50 -2.65
N GLY A 50 0.84 -11.69 -3.67
CA GLY A 50 0.01 -11.48 -4.85
C GLY A 50 -1.27 -10.66 -4.61
N LYS A 51 -1.50 -10.13 -3.40
CA LYS A 51 -2.67 -9.32 -3.05
C LYS A 51 -2.32 -7.84 -2.95
N ARG A 52 -3.35 -7.00 -3.12
CA ARG A 52 -3.20 -5.56 -2.93
C ARG A 52 -3.24 -5.21 -1.44
N ALA A 53 -2.18 -4.58 -0.95
CA ALA A 53 -2.01 -4.16 0.45
C ALA A 53 -1.53 -2.71 0.51
N SER A 54 -1.82 -2.05 1.63
CA SER A 54 -1.41 -0.67 1.93
C SER A 54 -0.37 -0.69 3.05
N PHE A 55 0.64 0.17 2.94
CA PHE A 55 1.74 0.31 3.89
C PHE A 55 1.98 1.78 4.21
N GLU A 56 2.31 2.07 5.46
CA GLU A 56 2.71 3.42 5.89
C GLU A 56 4.22 3.53 6.01
N GLY A 57 4.79 4.66 5.62
CA GLY A 57 6.22 4.90 5.73
C GLY A 57 6.65 6.25 5.17
N PHE A 58 7.92 6.35 4.81
CA PHE A 58 8.54 7.54 4.26
C PHE A 58 9.21 7.22 2.93
N MET A 59 9.12 8.14 1.98
CA MET A 59 9.82 7.99 0.70
C MET A 59 11.31 8.29 0.90
N ALA A 60 12.17 7.30 0.68
CA ALA A 60 13.59 7.57 0.54
C ALA A 60 13.82 8.37 -0.77
N PRO A 61 14.70 9.39 -0.76
CA PRO A 61 15.01 10.17 -1.95
C PRO A 61 15.44 9.26 -3.13
N PRO A 62 14.81 9.38 -4.32
CA PRO A 62 15.14 8.52 -5.46
C PRO A 62 16.59 8.66 -5.92
N LEU A 63 17.16 7.55 -6.40
CA LEU A 63 18.57 7.46 -6.84
C LEU A 63 18.83 8.14 -8.18
N LYS A 64 17.80 8.22 -9.00
CA LYS A 64 17.82 8.82 -10.34
C LYS A 64 16.61 9.74 -10.46
N ALA A 65 16.79 10.85 -11.17
CA ALA A 65 15.66 11.65 -11.60
C ALA A 65 14.72 10.80 -12.47
N GLU A 66 13.43 11.10 -12.41
CA GLU A 66 12.39 10.45 -13.23
C GLU A 66 12.24 8.93 -13.02
N ALA A 67 12.65 8.41 -11.85
CA ALA A 67 12.48 7.00 -11.53
C ALA A 67 11.00 6.62 -11.36
N LYS A 68 10.62 5.43 -11.82
CA LYS A 68 9.32 4.78 -11.51
C LYS A 68 9.39 3.92 -10.24
N PHE A 69 10.44 4.13 -9.46
CA PHE A 69 10.85 3.31 -8.33
C PHE A 69 11.28 4.20 -7.17
N PHE A 70 10.93 3.77 -5.95
CA PHE A 70 11.50 4.32 -4.72
C PHE A 70 11.53 3.25 -3.63
N VAL A 71 12.24 3.54 -2.54
CA VAL A 71 12.24 2.70 -1.34
C VAL A 71 11.37 3.36 -0.28
N LEU A 72 10.36 2.65 0.20
CA LEU A 72 9.56 3.04 1.35
C LEU A 72 10.29 2.59 2.62
N THR A 73 10.52 3.51 3.55
CA THR A 73 11.27 3.25 4.78
C THR A 73 10.37 3.43 6.01
N LYS A 74 10.64 2.68 7.08
CA LYS A 74 9.93 2.82 8.36
C LYS A 74 10.14 4.17 9.03
N ARG A 75 11.28 4.82 8.80
CA ARG A 75 11.68 6.11 9.39
C ARG A 75 12.16 7.06 8.30
N PRO A 76 12.09 8.39 8.52
CA PRO A 76 12.67 9.36 7.60
C PRO A 76 14.16 9.07 7.34
N MET A 77 14.55 9.00 6.06
CA MET A 77 15.95 8.80 5.65
C MET A 77 16.32 9.83 4.59
N ALA A 78 17.36 10.61 4.84
CA ALA A 78 17.87 11.61 3.88
C ALA A 78 18.63 10.97 2.70
N THR A 79 18.92 9.68 2.79
CA THR A 79 19.62 8.89 1.76
C THR A 79 18.90 7.55 1.56
N CYS A 80 18.90 7.05 0.33
CA CYS A 80 18.33 5.75 0.02
C CYS A 80 19.23 4.61 0.52
N PRO A 81 18.72 3.64 1.31
CA PRO A 81 19.46 2.43 1.65
C PRO A 81 19.47 1.49 0.44
N PHE A 82 20.41 1.71 -0.46
CA PHE A 82 20.56 0.88 -1.65
C PHE A 82 21.07 -0.51 -1.28
N CYS A 83 20.33 -1.56 -1.65
CA CYS A 83 20.72 -2.95 -1.40
C CYS A 83 21.20 -3.59 -2.71
N GLU A 84 22.38 -4.23 -2.70
CA GLU A 84 22.94 -4.93 -3.86
C GLU A 84 22.74 -6.45 -3.81
N SER A 85 22.55 -6.99 -2.59
CA SER A 85 22.41 -8.40 -2.28
C SER A 85 21.45 -8.68 -1.11
N SER A 86 21.18 -9.96 -0.83
CA SER A 86 20.37 -10.38 0.31
C SER A 86 20.99 -10.05 1.68
N ALA A 87 22.31 -9.97 1.76
CA ALA A 87 23.02 -9.61 2.99
C ALA A 87 22.81 -8.13 3.37
N ASP A 88 22.52 -7.29 2.38
CA ASP A 88 22.34 -5.84 2.57
C ASP A 88 20.89 -5.45 2.85
N TRP A 89 19.94 -6.39 2.76
CA TRP A 89 18.50 -6.11 2.87
C TRP A 89 18.03 -5.99 4.33
N PRO A 90 17.56 -4.82 4.79
CA PRO A 90 17.03 -4.66 6.13
C PRO A 90 15.55 -5.09 6.22
N ASP A 91 15.06 -5.27 7.45
CA ASP A 91 13.69 -5.71 7.74
C ASP A 91 12.68 -4.56 7.93
N ASP A 92 13.07 -3.33 7.55
CA ASP A 92 12.26 -2.14 7.76
C ASP A 92 12.16 -1.23 6.52
N ILE A 93 12.42 -1.81 5.34
CA ILE A 93 12.21 -1.17 4.04
C ILE A 93 11.33 -2.02 3.12
N LEU A 94 10.76 -1.38 2.12
CA LEU A 94 9.93 -1.99 1.09
C LEU A 94 10.24 -1.35 -0.26
N ALA A 95 10.58 -2.18 -1.25
CA ALA A 95 10.77 -1.70 -2.61
C ALA A 95 9.41 -1.32 -3.22
N VAL A 96 9.31 -0.19 -3.91
CA VAL A 96 8.05 0.26 -4.50
C VAL A 96 8.23 0.56 -5.98
N TYR A 97 7.46 -0.16 -6.80
CA TYR A 97 7.40 0.01 -8.24
C TYR A 97 6.05 0.58 -8.66
N THR A 98 6.11 1.69 -9.39
CA THR A 98 4.95 2.44 -9.86
C THR A 98 4.86 2.37 -11.38
N LYS A 99 3.68 2.62 -11.95
CA LYS A 99 3.51 2.62 -13.42
C LYS A 99 4.02 3.90 -14.08
N ARG A 100 4.00 5.01 -13.33
CA ARG A 100 4.33 6.36 -13.78
C ARG A 100 5.59 6.85 -13.07
N ILE A 101 6.17 7.93 -13.55
CA ILE A 101 7.29 8.58 -12.87
C ILE A 101 6.84 8.98 -11.46
N VAL A 102 7.74 8.83 -10.49
CA VAL A 102 7.51 9.20 -9.09
C VAL A 102 7.61 10.72 -8.93
N ASP A 103 6.55 11.32 -8.43
CA ASP A 103 6.54 12.67 -7.85
C ASP A 103 7.16 12.59 -6.46
N VAL A 104 8.33 13.21 -6.30
CA VAL A 104 9.12 13.07 -5.08
C VAL A 104 8.44 13.77 -3.91
N ILE A 105 8.13 13.01 -2.87
CA ILE A 105 7.64 13.52 -1.59
C ILE A 105 8.84 13.67 -0.64
N PRO A 106 8.98 14.79 0.08
CA PRO A 106 10.07 14.97 1.04
C PRO A 106 10.16 13.83 2.06
N PHE A 107 11.37 13.35 2.34
CA PHE A 107 11.62 12.16 3.18
C PHE A 107 11.12 12.28 4.63
N ASN A 108 10.77 13.50 5.08
CA ASN A 108 10.21 13.78 6.40
C ASN A 108 8.67 13.81 6.41
N VAL A 109 8.02 13.54 5.28
CA VAL A 109 6.56 13.43 5.15
C VAL A 109 6.18 11.96 5.09
N GLY A 110 5.29 11.55 6.00
CA GLY A 110 4.73 10.19 6.00
C GLY A 110 3.72 10.02 4.87
N ILE A 111 3.74 8.87 4.22
CA ILE A 111 2.88 8.52 3.08
C ILE A 111 2.25 7.15 3.29
N GLU A 112 1.09 6.94 2.68
CA GLU A 112 0.53 5.61 2.45
C GLU A 112 0.89 5.15 1.03
N THR A 113 1.42 3.93 0.91
CA THR A 113 1.71 3.30 -0.38
C THR A 113 0.91 2.03 -0.52
N ARG A 114 0.21 1.88 -1.65
CA ARG A 114 -0.66 0.75 -1.95
C ARG A 114 -0.28 0.09 -3.24
N GLY A 115 -0.03 -1.22 -3.21
CA GLY A 115 0.38 -2.00 -4.38
C GLY A 115 0.11 -3.48 -4.20
N VAL A 116 0.46 -4.28 -5.21
CA VAL A 116 0.44 -5.74 -5.14
C VAL A 116 1.72 -6.21 -4.47
N LEU A 117 1.61 -6.87 -3.32
CA LEU A 117 2.76 -7.40 -2.59
C LEU A 117 3.36 -8.58 -3.35
N GLN A 118 4.67 -8.56 -3.52
CA GLN A 118 5.46 -9.70 -3.98
C GLN A 118 6.62 -9.95 -3.03
N LEU A 119 6.80 -11.20 -2.68
CA LEU A 119 7.86 -11.73 -1.83
C LEU A 119 8.90 -12.46 -2.68
N GLY A 120 10.06 -12.71 -2.08
CA GLY A 120 11.16 -13.44 -2.67
C GLY A 120 12.18 -12.53 -3.35
N ASP A 121 13.35 -13.10 -3.60
CA ASP A 121 14.51 -12.36 -4.07
C ASP A 121 14.33 -11.91 -5.52
N TYR A 122 14.59 -10.63 -5.76
CA TYR A 122 14.52 -10.01 -7.08
C TYR A 122 15.59 -8.96 -7.22
N LYS A 123 16.35 -9.01 -8.32
CA LYS A 123 17.28 -7.96 -8.71
C LYS A 123 16.73 -7.24 -9.93
N ASP A 124 16.48 -5.96 -9.77
CA ASP A 124 15.95 -5.12 -10.83
C ASP A 124 16.97 -4.95 -11.97
N PRO A 125 16.61 -5.25 -13.22
CA PRO A 125 17.55 -5.20 -14.34
C PRO A 125 17.91 -3.77 -14.78
N GLU A 126 17.09 -2.76 -14.46
CA GLU A 126 17.32 -1.37 -14.87
C GLU A 126 18.16 -0.58 -13.85
N THR A 127 17.93 -0.85 -12.56
CA THR A 127 18.56 -0.14 -11.44
C THR A 127 19.64 -0.94 -10.75
N GLY A 128 19.62 -2.27 -10.87
CA GLY A 128 20.47 -3.19 -10.11
C GLY A 128 20.06 -3.35 -8.64
N PHE A 129 18.95 -2.74 -8.21
CA PHE A 129 18.47 -2.80 -6.83
C PHE A 129 17.99 -4.21 -6.49
N PHE A 130 18.45 -4.74 -5.35
CA PHE A 130 18.00 -6.01 -4.82
C PHE A 130 16.82 -5.82 -3.86
N SER A 131 15.80 -6.68 -3.96
CA SER A 131 14.65 -6.67 -3.06
C SER A 131 14.19 -8.08 -2.65
N ARG A 132 13.83 -8.23 -1.37
CA ARG A 132 13.14 -9.44 -0.85
C ARG A 132 11.63 -9.29 -0.78
N VAL A 133 11.17 -8.04 -0.68
CA VAL A 133 9.76 -7.66 -0.60
C VAL A 133 9.56 -6.40 -1.42
N ARG A 134 8.54 -6.40 -2.26
CA ARG A 134 8.23 -5.28 -3.15
C ARG A 134 6.74 -5.08 -3.34
N LEU A 135 6.35 -3.84 -3.63
CA LEU A 135 5.04 -3.50 -4.15
C LEU A 135 5.13 -3.25 -5.64
N MET A 136 4.33 -3.98 -6.40
CA MET A 136 4.13 -3.76 -7.84
C MET A 136 2.84 -2.96 -8.07
N ASP A 137 2.76 -2.28 -9.21
CA ASP A 137 1.57 -1.49 -9.58
C ASP A 137 1.11 -0.55 -8.46
N ALA A 138 2.10 0.12 -7.83
CA ALA A 138 1.88 0.91 -6.65
C ALA A 138 1.36 2.33 -6.96
N THR A 139 0.57 2.83 -6.02
CA THR A 139 0.16 4.24 -5.89
C THR A 139 0.53 4.71 -4.50
N TYR A 140 0.83 5.99 -4.33
CA TYR A 140 1.24 6.57 -3.06
C TYR A 140 0.65 7.98 -2.89
N GLY A 141 0.53 8.44 -1.66
CA GLY A 141 0.05 9.78 -1.31
C GLY A 141 -0.19 9.95 0.18
#